data_AF-A0A1Z4R5E9-F1
#
_entry.id   AF-A0A1Z4R5E9-F1
#
_cell.length_a   1.000
_cell.length_b   1.000
_cell.length_c   1.000
_cell.angle_alpha   90.00
_cell.angle_beta   90.00
_cell.angle_gamma   90.00
#
_symmetry.space_group_name_H-M   'P 1'
#
loop_
_entity.id
_entity.type
_entity.pdbx_description
1 polymer ?
#
loop_
_entity_poly.entity_id
_entity_poly.type
_entity_poly.pdbx_seq_one_letter_code
_entity_poly.pdbx_strand_id
1 'polypeptide(L)' 'MSKQSGYYRFPTICDSRVVFVCEDDLWTVPMTGGVAVRLTSNLGEVS' A
#
# COMPACT_ATOMS: atom_id res chain seq x y z
N MET A 1 6.62 -23.09 1.97
CA MET A 1 7.05 -21.67 1.97
C MET A 1 5.94 -20.86 2.62
N SER A 2 6.21 -20.22 3.75
CA SER A 2 5.25 -19.30 4.37
C SER A 2 5.12 -18.07 3.49
N LYS A 3 3.89 -17.76 3.05
CA LYS A 3 3.60 -16.53 2.30
C LYS A 3 3.75 -15.35 3.26
N GLN A 4 4.90 -14.68 3.22
CA GLN A 4 5.13 -13.50 4.02
C GLN A 4 4.25 -12.38 3.48
N SER A 5 3.30 -11.93 4.29
CA SER A 5 2.43 -10.81 3.95
C SER A 5 3.12 -9.53 4.41
N GLY A 6 3.15 -8.50 3.56
CA GLY A 6 3.64 -7.18 3.97
C GLY A 6 2.85 -6.63 5.15
N TYR A 7 3.43 -5.69 5.89
CA TYR A 7 2.68 -5.00 6.95
C TYR A 7 1.82 -3.88 6.34
N TYR A 8 0.51 -3.97 6.51
CA TYR A 8 -0.43 -3.00 5.96
C TYR A 8 -0.86 -2.02 7.06
N ARG A 9 -0.60 -0.73 6.86
CA ARG A 9 -0.89 0.32 7.86
C ARG A 9 -1.62 1.50 7.22
N PHE A 10 -2.36 2.23 8.06
CA PHE A 10 -2.99 3.52 7.72
C PHE A 10 -3.78 3.54 6.39
N PRO A 11 -4.70 2.59 6.14
CA PRO A 11 -5.48 2.60 4.91
C PRO A 11 -6.43 3.80 4.88
N THR A 12 -6.57 4.41 3.71
CA THR A 12 -7.56 5.43 3.39
C THR A 12 -8.14 5.19 2.00
N ILE A 13 -9.27 5.82 1.70
CA ILE A 13 -9.93 5.76 0.40
C ILE A 13 -9.78 7.13 -0.28
N CYS A 14 -9.36 7.09 -1.55
CA CYS A 14 -9.35 8.24 -2.45
C CYS A 14 -10.01 7.81 -3.76
N ASP A 15 -11.13 8.43 -4.11
CA ASP A 15 -12.00 8.02 -5.22
C ASP A 15 -12.33 6.52 -5.20
N SER A 16 -11.97 5.80 -6.28
CA SER A 16 -12.18 4.36 -6.46
C SER A 16 -10.95 3.52 -6.09
N ARG A 17 -10.05 4.06 -5.26
CA ARG A 17 -8.80 3.42 -4.85
C ARG A 17 -8.63 3.39 -3.34
N VAL A 18 -8.04 2.31 -2.85
CA VAL A 18 -7.48 2.24 -1.49
C VAL A 18 -6.02 2.67 -1.58
N VAL A 19 -5.60 3.54 -0.68
CA VAL A 19 -4.20 3.95 -0.49
C VAL A 19 -3.79 3.55 0.92
N PHE A 20 -2.60 2.98 1.07
CA PHE A 20 -2.12 2.45 2.36
C PHE A 20 -0.59 2.46 2.41
N VAL A 21 -0.04 2.32 3.62
CA VAL A 21 1.40 2.13 3.85
C VAL A 21 1.73 0.64 3.86
N CYS A 22 2.78 0.25 3.14
CA CYS A 22 3.35 -1.09 3.14
C CYS A 22 4.85 -1.01 2.77
N GLU A 23 5.70 -1.71 3.51
CA GLU A 23 7.17 -1.66 3.31
C GLU A 23 7.68 -0.21 3.17
N ASP A 24 7.29 0.63 4.14
CA ASP A 24 7.70 2.03 4.35
C ASP A 24 7.32 3.01 3.23
N ASP A 25 6.51 2.57 2.27
CA ASP A 25 6.07 3.37 1.14
C ASP A 25 4.55 3.40 1.00
N LEU A 26 4.05 4.37 0.23
CA LEU A 26 2.65 4.41 -0.17
C LEU A 26 2.40 3.43 -1.31
N TRP A 27 1.30 2.70 -1.18
CA TRP A 27 0.79 1.79 -2.20
C TRP A 27 -0.67 2.11 -2.50
N THR A 28 -1.11 1.77 -3.70
CA THR A 28 -2.52 1.91 -4.10
C THR A 28 -3.03 0.68 -4.85
N VAL A 29 -4.31 0.36 -4.63
CA VAL A 29 -5.03 -0.72 -5.31
C VAL A 29 -6.46 -0.26 -5.65
N PRO A 30 -7.07 -0.72 -6.77
CA PRO A 30 -8.48 -0.46 -7.04
C PRO A 30 -9.38 -1.01 -5.92
N MET A 31 -10.48 -0.31 -5.60
CA MET A 31 -11.46 -0.80 -4.61
C MET A 31 -12.14 -2.10 -5.03
N THR A 32 -12.16 -2.40 -6.32
CA THR A 32 -12.62 -3.70 -6.86
C THR A 32 -11.62 -4.84 -6.61
N GLY A 33 -10.49 -4.55 -5.97
CA GLY A 33 -9.36 -5.48 -5.85
C GLY A 33 -8.46 -5.47 -7.09
N GLY A 34 -7.34 -6.17 -6.99
CA GLY A 34 -6.34 -6.28 -8.06
C GLY A 34 -4.91 -6.24 -7.54
N VAL A 35 -4.00 -5.86 -8.41
CA VAL A 35 -2.57 -5.72 -8.08
C VAL A 35 -2.32 -4.33 -7.50
N ALA A 36 -1.71 -4.29 -6.31
CA ALA A 36 -1.27 -3.04 -5.71
C ALA A 36 -0.01 -2.52 -6.42
N VAL A 37 0.07 -1.20 -6.59
CA VAL A 37 1.23 -0.52 -7.18
C VAL A 37 1.83 0.46 -6.18
N ARG A 38 3.15 0.56 -6.16
CA ARG A 38 3.89 1.48 -5.30
C ARG A 38 3.85 2.89 -5.86
N LEU A 39 3.59 3.88 -5.01
CA LEU A 39 3.51 5.31 -5.38
C LEU A 39 4.78 6.08 -5.00
N THR A 40 5.50 5.63 -3.98
CA THR A 40 6.74 6.26 -3.50
C THR A 40 7.89 5.26 -3.45
N SER A 41 9.11 5.77 -3.39
CA SER A 41 10.32 4.97 -3.10
C SER A 41 11.21 5.81 -2.20
N ASN A 42 10.75 6.01 -0.97
CA ASN A 42 11.39 6.90 -0.02
C ASN A 42 12.63 6.26 0.60
N LEU A 43 13.56 7.08 1.09
CA LEU A 43 14.72 6.61 1.87
C LEU A 43 14.37 6.31 3.35
N GLY A 44 13.11 6.51 3.75
CA GLY A 44 12.62 6.32 5.11
C GLY A 44 11.09 6.17 5.16
N GLU A 45 10.56 5.91 6.36
CA GLU A 45 9.15 5.63 6.61
C GLU A 45 8.22 6.81 6.24
N VAL A 46 7.05 6.48 5.68
CA VAL A 46 5.93 7.43 5.50
C VAL A 46 5.30 7.75 6.85
N SER A 47 5.22 9.04 7.20
CA SER A 47 4.63 9.58 8.43
C SER A 47 3.33 10.37 8.21
#